data_AF-A0ABD1YZT8-F1
#
_entry.id   AF-A0ABD1YZT8-F1
#
_cell.length_a   1.000
_cell.length_b   1.000
_cell.length_c   1.000
_cell.angle_alpha   90.00
_cell.angle_beta   90.00
_cell.angle_gamma   90.00
#
_symmetry.space_group_name_H-M   'P 1'
#
loop_
_entity.id
_entity.type
_entity.pdbx_description
1 polymer ?
#
loop_
_entity_poly.entity_id
_entity_poly.type
_entity_poly.pdbx_seq_one_letter_code
_entity_poly.pdbx_strand_id
1 'polypeptide(L)'
;MGSSLSSTVTGYEEDDSRGRNESLDPILEKLRSLQVVTPILKSPAGDSTLTDLLIRRTPSQSAPEALDPSTTAKLFALYQEWQRLTAANIAKNQEELGYKIIGVEELTLKLLQRMNYASRVLESSATHLKSVHTLQDEVAEMKRSLKETIENYGRLCHKVEDMGLHESNIRPVSISNQTEYGARAEAAFLPELTTGSSSERS
;
A
#
# COMPACT_ATOMS: atom_id res chain seq x y z
N MET A 1 15.11 -36.93 -4.43
CA MET A 1 14.12 -37.96 -4.82
C MET A 1 13.02 -37.92 -3.78
N GLY A 2 11.75 -37.68 -4.04
CA GLY A 2 11.03 -37.36 -5.26
C GLY A 2 9.70 -36.73 -4.80
N SER A 3 9.19 -35.84 -5.62
CA SER A 3 7.86 -35.25 -5.51
C SER A 3 6.78 -36.32 -5.42
N SER A 4 5.67 -36.00 -4.74
CA SER A 4 4.35 -36.41 -5.25
C SER A 4 3.28 -35.48 -4.71
N LEU A 5 2.94 -34.52 -5.56
CA LEU A 5 1.63 -33.88 -5.60
C LEU A 5 0.61 -34.97 -5.95
N SER A 6 -0.45 -35.11 -5.17
CA SER A 6 -1.64 -35.86 -5.60
C SER A 6 -2.83 -34.92 -5.56
N SER A 7 -3.19 -34.47 -6.75
CA SER A 7 -4.44 -33.78 -7.06
C SER A 7 -5.46 -34.85 -7.46
N THR A 8 -6.66 -34.81 -6.89
CA THR A 8 -7.83 -35.47 -7.49
C THR A 8 -9.07 -34.63 -7.23
N VAL A 9 -9.30 -33.76 -8.21
CA VAL A 9 -10.57 -33.34 -8.82
C VAL A 9 -11.82 -34.13 -8.38
N THR A 10 -12.85 -33.42 -7.91
CA THR A 10 -14.22 -33.33 -8.50
C THR A 10 -15.21 -32.84 -7.44
N GLY A 11 -16.17 -32.01 -7.86
CA GLY A 11 -17.37 -31.71 -7.09
C GLY A 11 -17.50 -30.24 -6.70
N TYR A 12 -17.90 -29.41 -7.66
CA TYR A 12 -18.65 -28.20 -7.29
C TYR A 12 -20.04 -28.67 -6.86
N GLU A 13 -20.18 -29.06 -5.59
CA GLU A 13 -21.48 -29.11 -4.95
C GLU A 13 -21.78 -27.74 -4.33
N GLU A 14 -22.93 -27.23 -4.75
CA GLU A 14 -23.66 -26.11 -4.20
C GLU A 14 -24.04 -26.46 -2.75
N ASP A 15 -23.41 -25.82 -1.75
CA ASP A 15 -23.88 -25.86 -0.36
C ASP A 15 -24.30 -24.46 0.08
N ASP A 16 -25.57 -24.19 -0.22
CA ASP A 16 -26.40 -23.20 0.44
C ASP A 16 -26.75 -23.71 1.84
N SER A 17 -26.07 -23.21 2.89
CA SER A 17 -26.71 -23.15 4.21
C SER A 17 -26.02 -22.25 5.25
N ARG A 18 -26.75 -21.19 5.58
CA ARG A 18 -26.94 -20.64 6.95
C ARG A 18 -25.73 -20.02 7.67
N GLY A 19 -25.58 -18.72 7.46
CA GLY A 19 -24.90 -17.81 8.39
C GLY A 19 -25.44 -16.38 8.36
N ARG A 20 -26.75 -16.20 8.11
CA ARG A 20 -27.41 -14.89 8.06
C ARG A 20 -27.64 -14.38 9.48
N ASN A 21 -26.58 -13.88 10.12
CA ASN A 21 -26.68 -13.14 11.37
C ASN A 21 -27.13 -11.72 11.05
N GLU A 22 -28.45 -11.60 10.85
CA GLU A 22 -29.19 -10.37 10.69
C GLU A 22 -29.20 -9.59 12.01
N SER A 23 -28.06 -9.04 12.43
CA SER A 23 -28.11 -7.85 13.29
C SER A 23 -28.39 -6.67 12.37
N LEU A 24 -29.65 -6.54 11.97
CA LEU A 24 -30.15 -5.34 11.29
C LEU A 24 -29.73 -4.14 12.14
N ASP A 25 -29.19 -3.11 11.49
CA ASP A 25 -28.81 -1.86 12.14
C ASP A 25 -29.97 -1.41 13.05
N PRO A 26 -29.73 -1.10 14.34
CA PRO A 26 -30.77 -0.66 15.26
C PRO A 26 -31.58 0.53 14.73
N ILE A 27 -31.03 1.33 13.81
CA ILE A 27 -31.73 2.41 13.11
C ILE A 27 -32.73 1.84 12.08
N LEU A 28 -32.38 0.78 11.35
CA LEU A 28 -33.26 0.12 10.38
C LEU A 28 -34.41 -0.61 11.07
N GLU A 29 -34.17 -1.23 12.23
CA GLU A 29 -35.24 -1.77 13.06
C GLU A 29 -36.19 -0.67 13.53
N LYS A 30 -35.65 0.46 13.98
CA LYS A 30 -36.44 1.59 14.44
C LYS A 30 -37.30 2.18 13.32
N LEU A 31 -36.73 2.33 12.11
CA LEU A 31 -37.47 2.76 10.92
C LEU A 31 -38.57 1.77 10.51
N ARG A 32 -38.32 0.46 10.61
CA ARG A 32 -39.31 -0.58 10.32
C ARG A 32 -40.44 -0.62 11.37
N SER A 33 -40.13 -0.28 12.62
CA SER A 33 -41.10 -0.22 13.73
C SER A 33 -41.97 1.04 13.71
N LEU A 34 -41.60 2.07 12.94
CA LEU A 34 -42.42 3.27 12.79
C LEU A 34 -43.67 2.93 11.98
N GLN A 35 -44.79 2.79 12.68
CA GLN A 35 -46.10 2.68 12.06
C GLN A 35 -46.36 3.98 11.28
N VAL A 36 -46.47 3.89 9.95
CA VAL A 36 -46.89 5.02 9.11
C VAL A 36 -48.29 5.41 9.55
N VAL A 37 -48.37 6.47 10.35
CA VAL A 37 -49.64 7.05 10.79
C VAL A 37 -50.38 7.46 9.53
N THR A 38 -51.64 7.03 9.41
CA THR A 38 -52.51 7.46 8.33
C THR A 38 -52.49 8.99 8.28
N PRO A 39 -52.26 9.59 7.10
CA PRO A 39 -52.19 11.05 7.00
C PRO A 39 -53.47 11.64 7.58
N ILE A 40 -53.32 12.57 8.51
CA ILE A 40 -54.42 13.26 9.21
C ILE A 40 -55.36 13.92 8.18
N LEU A 41 -54.80 14.28 7.02
CA LEU A 41 -55.51 14.80 5.86
C LEU A 41 -55.72 13.66 4.86
N LYS A 42 -56.90 13.03 4.90
CA LYS A 42 -57.40 12.23 3.77
C LYS A 42 -57.53 13.19 2.58
N SER A 43 -56.69 13.04 1.56
CA SER A 43 -56.86 13.81 0.31
C SER A 43 -58.23 13.43 -0.28
N PRO A 44 -59.13 14.38 -0.54
CA PRO A 44 -60.31 14.09 -1.35
C PRO A 44 -59.84 13.61 -2.73
N ALA A 45 -60.49 12.58 -3.27
CA ALA A 45 -60.16 12.02 -4.58
C ALA A 45 -60.35 13.10 -5.67
N GLY A 46 -59.24 13.70 -6.09
CA GLY A 46 -59.19 14.72 -7.13
C GLY A 46 -57.85 15.45 -7.07
N ASP A 47 -57.18 15.54 -8.22
CA ASP A 47 -55.86 16.14 -8.42
C ASP A 47 -55.85 17.65 -8.10
N SER A 48 -55.93 18.01 -6.81
CA SER A 48 -55.83 19.39 -6.35
C SER A 48 -54.55 19.56 -5.54
N THR A 49 -53.63 20.32 -6.14
CA THR A 49 -52.34 20.67 -5.54
C THR A 49 -52.56 21.41 -4.22
N LEU A 50 -51.69 21.20 -3.23
CA LEU A 50 -51.80 21.80 -1.89
C LEU A 50 -52.05 23.32 -1.91
N THR A 51 -51.50 24.02 -2.90
CA THR A 51 -51.73 25.45 -3.16
C THR A 51 -53.18 25.76 -3.52
N ASP A 52 -53.84 24.96 -4.35
CA ASP A 52 -55.28 25.13 -4.69
C ASP A 52 -56.19 24.89 -3.48
N LEU A 53 -55.82 23.96 -2.61
CA LEU A 53 -56.53 23.68 -1.36
C LEU A 53 -56.39 24.82 -0.33
N LEU A 54 -55.22 25.46 -0.26
CA LEU A 54 -54.98 26.63 0.60
C LEU A 54 -55.74 27.87 0.12
N ILE A 55 -55.84 28.05 -1.20
CA ILE A 55 -56.54 29.20 -1.82
C ILE A 55 -58.07 29.02 -1.71
N ARG A 56 -58.57 27.78 -1.78
CA ARG A 56 -60.00 27.45 -1.69
C ARG A 56 -60.48 27.36 -0.25
N ARG A 57 -60.38 28.46 0.48
CA ARG A 57 -60.95 28.67 1.81
C ARG A 57 -62.45 28.31 1.80
N THR A 58 -62.86 27.34 2.62
CA THR A 58 -64.26 26.96 2.81
C THR A 58 -65.02 28.07 3.54
N PRO A 59 -66.11 28.64 2.99
CA PRO A 59 -66.87 29.72 3.63
C PRO A 59 -67.89 29.21 4.67
N SER A 60 -67.58 28.10 5.36
CA SER A 60 -68.42 27.55 6.43
C SER A 60 -67.55 26.95 7.51
N GLN A 61 -66.91 27.83 8.26
CA GLN A 61 -66.42 27.51 9.60
C GLN A 61 -66.81 28.71 10.47
N SER A 62 -67.42 28.40 11.61
CA SER A 62 -67.73 29.30 12.72
C SER A 62 -66.70 30.42 12.84
N ALA A 63 -67.18 31.65 13.10
CA ALA A 63 -66.41 32.89 13.22
C ALA A 63 -64.95 32.64 13.65
N PRO A 64 -63.95 33.19 12.95
CA PRO A 64 -62.57 33.02 13.37
C PRO A 64 -62.48 33.66 14.74
N GLU A 65 -62.33 32.86 15.79
CA GLU A 65 -61.73 33.35 17.02
C GLU A 65 -60.34 33.81 16.59
N ALA A 66 -60.24 35.10 16.29
CA ALA A 66 -59.06 35.69 15.71
C ALA A 66 -57.95 35.50 16.74
N LEU A 67 -57.00 34.62 16.43
CA LEU A 67 -55.82 34.39 17.25
C LEU A 67 -55.26 35.75 17.64
N ASP A 68 -55.17 35.99 18.95
CA ASP A 68 -54.71 37.25 19.50
C ASP A 68 -53.37 37.64 18.81
N PRO A 69 -53.30 38.79 18.13
CA PRO A 69 -52.10 39.21 17.42
C PRO A 69 -50.86 39.28 18.32
N SER A 70 -51.04 39.56 19.61
CA SER A 70 -49.94 39.60 20.58
C SER A 70 -49.35 38.21 20.81
N THR A 71 -50.22 37.21 21.01
CA THR A 71 -49.82 35.80 21.18
C THR A 71 -49.12 35.27 19.93
N THR A 72 -49.63 35.61 18.74
CA THR A 72 -49.03 35.22 17.46
C THR A 72 -47.63 35.85 17.29
N ALA A 73 -47.48 37.14 17.59
CA ALA A 73 -46.19 37.82 17.53
C ALA A 73 -45.16 37.22 18.52
N LYS A 74 -45.58 36.84 19.73
CA LYS A 74 -44.72 36.15 20.71
C LYS A 74 -44.25 34.79 20.21
N LEU A 75 -45.13 34.02 19.56
CA LEU A 75 -44.76 32.71 18.99
C LEU A 75 -43.74 32.88 17.86
N PHE A 76 -43.93 33.86 16.98
CA PHE A 76 -42.95 34.17 15.93
C PHE A 76 -41.61 34.62 16.52
N ALA A 77 -41.61 35.47 17.55
CA ALA A 77 -40.38 35.88 18.23
C ALA A 77 -39.65 34.69 18.86
N LEU A 78 -40.38 33.79 19.53
CA LEU A 78 -39.81 32.58 20.13
C LEU A 78 -39.25 31.64 19.06
N TYR A 79 -39.96 31.46 17.95
CA TYR A 79 -39.51 30.64 16.83
C TYR A 79 -38.27 31.24 16.16
N GLN A 80 -38.24 32.55 15.94
CA GLN A 80 -37.10 33.24 15.34
C GLN A 80 -35.86 33.16 16.24
N GLU A 81 -36.03 33.28 17.55
CA GLU A 81 -34.94 33.10 18.51
C GLU A 81 -34.43 31.65 18.52
N TRP A 82 -35.34 30.68 18.49
CA TRP A 82 -34.98 29.27 18.36
C TRP A 82 -34.22 28.99 17.06
N GLN A 83 -34.67 29.55 15.93
CA GLN A 83 -33.97 29.43 14.64
C GLN A 83 -32.57 30.04 14.72
N ARG A 84 -32.44 31.23 15.32
CA ARG A 84 -31.16 31.93 15.48
C ARG A 84 -30.18 31.11 16.33
N LEU A 85 -30.62 30.59 17.46
CA LEU A 85 -29.81 29.75 18.35
C LEU A 85 -29.40 28.44 17.67
N THR A 86 -30.32 27.82 16.94
CA THR A 86 -30.05 26.59 16.19
C THR A 86 -29.01 26.83 15.09
N ALA A 87 -29.15 27.91 14.32
CA ALA A 87 -28.18 28.28 13.28
C ALA A 87 -26.78 28.56 13.88
N ALA A 88 -26.71 29.28 15.00
CA ALA A 88 -25.45 29.55 15.69
C ALA A 88 -24.79 28.25 16.20
N ASN A 89 -25.57 27.31 16.75
CA ASN A 89 -25.06 26.03 17.21
C ASN A 89 -24.55 25.16 16.05
N ILE A 90 -25.26 25.13 14.92
CA ILE A 90 -24.82 24.43 13.71
C ILE A 90 -23.50 25.03 13.21
N ALA A 91 -23.40 26.36 13.12
CA ALA A 91 -22.18 27.03 12.67
C ALA A 91 -20.98 26.69 13.55
N LYS A 92 -21.14 26.73 14.88
CA LYS A 92 -20.10 26.35 15.83
C LYS A 92 -19.65 24.90 15.66
N ASN A 93 -20.60 23.97 15.52
CA ASN A 93 -20.28 22.56 15.32
C ASN A 93 -19.56 22.31 13.99
N GLN A 94 -19.94 23.02 12.92
CA GLN A 94 -19.26 22.93 11.63
C GLN A 94 -17.84 23.46 11.71
N GLU A 95 -17.61 24.54 12.45
CA GLU A 95 -16.28 25.09 12.68
C GLU A 95 -15.39 24.10 13.44
N GLU A 96 -15.88 23.53 14.54
CA GLU A 96 -15.16 22.51 15.32
C GLU A 96 -14.83 21.28 14.47
N LEU A 97 -15.78 20.81 13.66
CA LEU A 97 -15.57 19.69 12.75
C LEU A 97 -14.51 20.03 11.69
N GLY A 98 -14.53 21.26 11.17
CA GLY A 98 -13.52 21.76 10.23
C GLY A 98 -12.11 21.70 10.81
N TYR A 99 -11.90 22.18 12.05
CA TYR A 99 -10.59 22.09 12.71
C TYR A 99 -10.12 20.64 12.90
N LYS A 100 -11.03 19.72 13.25
CA LYS A 100 -10.70 18.29 13.39
C LYS A 100 -10.32 17.66 12.05
N ILE A 101 -11.03 17.98 10.98
CA ILE A 101 -10.72 17.48 9.63
C ILE A 101 -9.33 17.94 9.21
N ILE A 102 -9.02 19.24 9.35
CA ILE A 102 -7.69 19.79 9.03
C ILE A 102 -6.60 19.08 9.85
N GLY A 103 -6.82 18.86 11.14
CA GLY A 103 -5.86 18.14 11.99
C GLY A 103 -5.63 16.69 11.56
N VAL A 104 -6.68 15.99 11.14
CA VAL A 104 -6.58 14.61 10.61
C VAL A 104 -5.87 14.59 9.26
N GLU A 105 -6.14 15.54 8.38
CA GLU A 105 -5.47 15.68 7.08
C GLU A 105 -3.96 15.92 7.25
N GLU A 106 -3.57 16.85 8.13
CA GLU A 106 -2.16 17.12 8.43
C GLU A 106 -1.46 15.88 8.99
N LEU A 107 -2.10 15.18 9.93
CA LEU A 107 -1.56 13.95 10.51
C LEU A 107 -1.42 12.85 9.45
N THR A 108 -2.41 12.70 8.57
CA THR A 108 -2.41 11.70 7.49
C THR A 108 -1.27 11.96 6.52
N LEU A 109 -1.03 13.20 6.13
CA LEU A 109 0.10 13.59 5.28
C LEU A 109 1.43 13.27 5.94
N LYS A 110 1.62 13.61 7.22
CA LYS A 110 2.85 13.28 7.96
C LYS A 110 3.08 11.78 8.08
N LEU A 111 2.02 11.01 8.32
CA LEU A 111 2.10 9.55 8.40
C LEU A 111 2.51 8.95 7.05
N LEU A 112 1.88 9.41 5.96
CA LEU A 112 2.21 8.98 4.60
C LEU A 112 3.67 9.30 4.25
N GLN A 113 4.15 10.50 4.57
CA GLN A 113 5.55 10.88 4.37
C GLN A 113 6.51 9.96 5.13
N ARG A 114 6.22 9.68 6.41
CA ARG A 114 7.04 8.79 7.23
C ARG A 114 7.05 7.35 6.70
N MET A 115 5.90 6.86 6.24
CA MET A 115 5.77 5.53 5.67
C MET A 115 6.54 5.40 4.35
N ASN A 116 6.45 6.40 3.48
CA ASN A 116 7.21 6.45 2.22
C ASN A 116 8.72 6.49 2.46
N TYR A 117 9.17 7.27 3.44
CA TYR A 117 10.58 7.28 3.85
C TYR A 117 11.02 5.90 4.36
N ALA A 118 10.24 5.29 5.27
CA ALA A 118 10.53 3.97 5.80
C ALA A 118 10.60 2.91 4.68
N SER A 119 9.69 2.96 3.70
CA SER A 119 9.72 2.07 2.53
C SER A 119 11.02 2.19 1.75
N ARG A 120 11.49 3.42 1.49
CA ARG A 120 12.76 3.66 0.78
C ARG A 120 13.96 3.14 1.56
N VAL A 121 13.98 3.34 2.88
CA VAL A 121 15.04 2.82 3.74
C VAL A 121 15.06 1.30 3.74
N LEU A 122 13.88 0.65 3.81
CA LEU A 122 13.78 -0.80 3.76
C LEU A 122 14.22 -1.37 2.40
N GLU A 123 13.84 -0.72 1.30
CA GLU A 123 14.28 -1.09 -0.04
C GLU A 123 15.81 -1.00 -0.18
N SER A 124 16.40 0.10 0.29
CA SER A 124 17.85 0.25 0.35
C SER A 124 18.49 -0.85 1.23
N SER A 125 17.96 -1.11 2.43
CA SER A 125 18.48 -2.19 3.28
C SER A 125 18.37 -3.57 2.61
N ALA A 126 17.29 -3.85 1.90
CA ALA A 126 17.09 -5.11 1.19
C ALA A 126 18.10 -5.28 0.04
N THR A 127 18.36 -4.21 -0.72
CA THR A 127 19.39 -4.24 -1.77
C THR A 127 20.80 -4.45 -1.19
N HIS A 128 21.13 -3.78 -0.08
CA HIS A 128 22.39 -4.01 0.61
C HIS A 128 22.52 -5.46 1.12
N LEU A 129 21.49 -6.01 1.75
CA LEU A 129 21.51 -7.42 2.20
C LEU A 129 21.68 -8.39 1.03
N LYS A 130 21.03 -8.13 -0.11
CA LYS A 130 21.23 -8.92 -1.32
C LYS A 130 22.69 -8.90 -1.77
N SER A 131 23.34 -7.73 -1.77
CA SER A 131 24.76 -7.61 -2.13
C SER A 131 25.69 -8.35 -1.15
N VAL A 132 25.39 -8.29 0.15
CA VAL A 132 26.14 -9.04 1.17
C VAL A 132 26.02 -10.55 0.94
N HIS A 133 24.83 -11.02 0.56
CA HIS A 133 24.62 -12.44 0.28
C HIS A 133 25.44 -12.90 -0.94
N THR A 134 25.47 -12.11 -2.01
CA THR A 134 26.32 -12.39 -3.18
C THR A 134 27.81 -12.48 -2.79
N LEU A 135 28.31 -11.52 -2.00
CA LEU A 135 29.69 -11.55 -1.52
C LEU A 135 29.98 -12.77 -0.64
N GLN A 136 29.02 -13.17 0.20
CA GLN A 136 29.14 -14.36 1.04
C GLN A 136 29.32 -15.63 0.19
N ASP A 137 28.58 -15.75 -0.90
CA ASP A 137 28.69 -16.88 -1.85
C ASP A 137 30.06 -16.88 -2.55
N GLU A 138 30.54 -15.72 -3.01
CA GLU A 138 31.87 -15.57 -3.61
C GLU A 138 32.99 -15.95 -2.64
N VAL A 139 32.89 -15.53 -1.37
CA VAL A 139 33.87 -15.90 -0.32
C VAL A 139 33.83 -17.40 -0.04
N ALA A 140 32.65 -18.01 -0.03
CA ALA A 140 32.52 -19.45 0.12
C ALA A 140 33.16 -20.21 -1.07
N GLU A 141 33.00 -19.69 -2.29
CA GLU A 141 33.63 -20.23 -3.50
C GLU A 141 35.16 -20.15 -3.44
N MET A 142 35.70 -18.96 -3.16
CA MET A 142 37.15 -18.75 -3.02
C MET A 142 37.75 -19.68 -1.96
N LYS A 143 37.06 -19.85 -0.82
CA LYS A 143 37.50 -20.76 0.24
C LYS A 143 37.55 -22.22 -0.23
N ARG A 144 36.58 -22.66 -1.04
CA ARG A 144 36.56 -24.02 -1.60
C ARG A 144 37.71 -24.22 -2.57
N SER A 145 37.88 -23.30 -3.52
CA SER A 145 38.96 -23.35 -4.52
C SER A 145 40.35 -23.35 -3.88
N LEU A 146 40.54 -22.53 -2.84
CA LEU A 146 41.80 -22.51 -2.08
C LEU A 146 42.06 -23.84 -1.37
N LYS A 147 41.03 -24.42 -0.73
CA LYS A 147 41.16 -25.73 -0.08
C LYS A 147 41.56 -26.80 -1.10
N GLU A 148 40.89 -26.84 -2.25
CA GLU A 148 41.21 -27.79 -3.32
C GLU A 148 42.64 -27.60 -3.84
N THR A 149 43.10 -26.35 -3.99
CA THR A 149 44.46 -26.04 -4.40
C THR A 149 45.49 -26.51 -3.38
N ILE A 150 45.23 -26.31 -2.09
CA ILE A 150 46.11 -26.80 -1.00
C ILE A 150 46.14 -28.34 -0.99
N GLU A 151 45.00 -29.01 -1.14
CA GLU A 151 44.94 -30.47 -1.23
C GLU A 151 45.67 -31.01 -2.47
N ASN A 152 45.52 -30.33 -3.62
CA ASN A 152 46.26 -30.64 -4.85
C ASN A 152 47.78 -30.50 -4.63
N TYR A 153 48.21 -29.41 -4.00
CA TYR A 153 49.62 -29.21 -3.65
C TYR A 153 50.11 -30.26 -2.65
N GLY A 154 49.33 -30.62 -1.63
CA GLY A 154 49.67 -31.67 -0.69
C GLY A 154 49.86 -33.03 -1.36
N ARG A 155 48.96 -33.40 -2.28
CA ARG A 155 49.11 -34.60 -3.13
C ARG A 155 50.38 -34.55 -3.97
N LEU A 156 50.69 -33.38 -4.55
CA LEU A 156 51.90 -33.20 -5.35
C LEU A 156 53.17 -33.34 -4.48
N CYS A 157 53.19 -32.75 -3.29
CA CYS A 157 54.30 -32.85 -2.35
C CYS A 157 54.56 -34.31 -1.96
N HIS A 158 53.52 -35.06 -1.56
CA HIS A 158 53.65 -36.49 -1.27
C HIS A 158 54.17 -37.29 -2.46
N LYS A 159 53.70 -36.98 -3.68
CA LYS A 159 54.20 -37.65 -4.89
C LYS A 159 55.68 -37.35 -5.15
N VAL A 160 56.14 -36.13 -4.88
CA VAL A 160 57.56 -35.74 -4.99
C VAL A 160 58.40 -36.50 -3.97
N GLU A 161 57.92 -36.62 -2.73
CA GLU A 161 58.54 -37.41 -1.65
C GLU A 161 58.64 -38.90 -2.03
N ASP A 162 57.53 -39.49 -2.51
CA ASP A 162 57.47 -40.90 -2.95
C ASP A 162 58.43 -41.18 -4.12
N MET A 163 58.61 -40.22 -5.03
CA MET A 163 59.57 -40.33 -6.13
C MET A 163 61.02 -40.11 -5.69
N GLY A 164 61.29 -39.76 -4.42
CA GLY A 164 62.65 -39.50 -3.90
C GLY A 164 63.33 -38.27 -4.51
N LEU A 165 62.54 -37.35 -5.06
CA LEU A 165 62.98 -36.12 -5.70
C LEU A 165 63.22 -35.03 -4.64
N HIS A 166 64.34 -35.13 -3.93
CA HIS A 166 64.89 -34.02 -3.14
C HIS A 166 65.87 -33.19 -3.97
N GLU A 167 66.12 -31.93 -3.59
CA GLU A 167 67.08 -31.04 -4.26
C GLU A 167 68.46 -31.70 -4.52
N SER A 168 68.86 -32.67 -3.70
CA SER A 168 70.09 -33.44 -3.86
C SER A 168 70.09 -34.46 -5.01
N ASN A 169 68.93 -34.80 -5.58
CA ASN A 169 68.76 -35.85 -6.61
C ASN A 169 68.25 -35.33 -7.97
N ILE A 170 67.96 -34.03 -8.09
CA ILE A 170 67.41 -33.44 -9.32
C ILE A 170 68.55 -32.89 -10.19
N ARG A 171 68.73 -33.43 -11.40
CA ARG A 171 69.63 -32.80 -12.40
C ARG A 171 68.96 -31.54 -12.96
N PRO A 172 69.67 -30.39 -13.06
CA PRO A 172 69.10 -29.20 -13.66
C PRO A 172 68.75 -29.47 -15.12
N VAL A 173 67.52 -29.16 -15.50
CA VAL A 173 67.08 -29.20 -16.89
C VAL A 173 67.69 -28.00 -17.60
N SER A 174 68.66 -28.25 -18.49
CA SER A 174 69.15 -27.24 -19.43
C SER A 174 68.08 -26.94 -20.47
N ILE A 175 67.33 -25.86 -20.26
CA ILE A 175 66.44 -25.32 -21.29
C ILE A 175 67.31 -24.65 -22.34
N SER A 176 67.56 -25.35 -23.45
CA SER A 176 68.17 -24.75 -24.64
C SER A 176 67.09 -23.95 -25.36
N ASN A 177 67.24 -22.62 -25.40
CA ASN A 177 66.35 -21.73 -26.13
C ASN A 177 66.42 -22.04 -27.64
N GLN A 178 65.59 -22.96 -28.13
CA GLN A 178 65.24 -23.01 -29.55
C GLN A 178 64.10 -22.04 -29.79
N THR A 179 64.47 -20.81 -30.10
CA THR A 179 63.60 -19.85 -30.77
C THR A 179 63.47 -20.31 -32.21
N GLU A 180 62.40 -21.03 -32.54
CA GLU A 180 61.97 -21.13 -33.93
C GLU A 180 60.46 -21.37 -34.04
N TYR A 181 59.84 -20.52 -34.86
CA TYR A 181 58.45 -20.47 -35.30
C TYR A 181 57.43 -19.75 -34.41
N GLY A 182 57.03 -18.56 -34.87
CA GLY A 182 55.69 -18.05 -34.55
C GLY A 182 55.44 -16.54 -34.65
N ALA A 183 56.04 -15.83 -35.60
CA ALA A 183 55.56 -14.51 -36.00
C ALA A 183 54.12 -14.61 -36.54
N ARG A 184 53.10 -14.47 -35.68
CA ARG A 184 51.71 -14.16 -36.07
C ARG A 184 50.84 -13.83 -34.85
N ALA A 185 50.83 -12.57 -34.43
CA ALA A 185 49.64 -11.82 -33.96
C ALA A 185 50.09 -10.50 -33.29
N GLU A 186 50.72 -9.61 -34.04
CA GLU A 186 50.84 -8.20 -33.65
C GLU A 186 49.82 -7.41 -34.49
N ALA A 187 48.54 -7.62 -34.20
CA ALA A 187 47.43 -6.82 -34.73
C ALA A 187 46.13 -7.17 -33.99
N ALA A 188 45.97 -6.66 -32.77
CA ALA A 188 44.69 -6.20 -32.22
C ALA A 188 44.87 -5.77 -30.76
N PHE A 189 44.22 -4.67 -30.40
CA PHE A 189 44.03 -4.10 -29.05
C PHE A 189 45.11 -3.15 -28.53
N LEU A 190 45.12 -1.95 -29.11
CA LEU A 190 45.16 -0.73 -28.29
C LEU A 190 43.71 -0.38 -27.89
N PRO A 191 43.39 -0.15 -26.61
CA PRO A 191 42.34 0.78 -26.25
C PRO A 191 42.95 2.18 -26.14
N GLU A 192 42.45 3.11 -26.96
CA GLU A 192 42.63 4.54 -26.77
C GLU A 192 42.20 4.95 -25.36
N LEU A 193 43.12 5.58 -24.62
CA LEU A 193 42.77 6.42 -23.48
C LEU A 193 42.15 7.70 -24.02
N THR A 194 40.82 7.77 -24.10
CA THR A 194 40.15 9.05 -24.28
C THR A 194 40.00 9.74 -22.94
N THR A 195 40.72 10.84 -22.83
CA THR A 195 40.60 11.85 -21.77
C THR A 195 39.22 12.50 -21.82
N GLY A 196 38.34 12.17 -20.88
CA GLY A 196 37.13 12.94 -20.61
C GLY A 196 37.48 14.23 -19.90
N SER A 197 37.65 15.31 -20.67
CA SER A 197 37.69 16.68 -20.15
C SER A 197 36.31 17.05 -19.63
N SER A 198 36.20 17.19 -18.30
CA SER A 198 35.07 17.81 -17.63
C SER A 198 35.18 19.32 -17.79
N SER A 199 34.27 19.92 -18.56
CA SER A 199 34.08 21.37 -18.62
C SER A 199 32.82 21.73 -17.85
N GLU A 200 33.01 22.32 -16.68
CA GLU A 200 31.98 23.05 -15.94
C GLU A 200 31.67 24.42 -16.59
N ARG A 201 30.49 24.96 -16.25
CA ARG A 201 29.88 26.28 -16.60
C ARG A 201 29.08 26.28 -17.92
N SER A 202 27.81 26.69 -17.95
CA SER A 202 27.07 27.69 -17.14
C SER A 202 25.62 27.29 -16.92
#